data_AF-A0A1Z9HHY4-F1
#
_entry.id   AF-A0A1Z9HHY4-F1
#
_cell.length_a   1.000
_cell.length_b   1.000
_cell.length_c   1.000
_cell.angle_alpha   90.00
_cell.angle_beta   90.00
_cell.angle_gamma   90.00
#
_symmetry.space_group_name_H-M   'P 1'
#
loop_
_entity.id
_entity.type
_entity.pdbx_description
1 polymer ?
#
loop_
_entity_poly.entity_id
_entity_poly.type
_entity_poly.pdbx_seq_one_letter_code
_entity_poly.pdbx_strand_id
1 'polypeptide(L)'
;MSNNRSQIILTNKNELSYEGERAQGDGYYGFNDGLHTVSFHMNNFTGRIYLEATLMEDPEPSDWFLIEMQTSYPYLQYTNHSGAVGISFTGNFVWIRASVDRSHLAQPAYDIQQHGVLDKAVLLI
;
A
#
# COMPACT_ATOMS: atom_id res chain seq x y z
N MET A 1 -3.87 23.46 12.76
CA MET A 1 -4.54 23.24 11.45
C MET A 1 -4.02 21.91 10.96
N SER A 2 -4.86 20.87 10.85
CA SER A 2 -4.40 19.60 10.28
C SER A 2 -4.09 19.83 8.80
N ASN A 3 -2.87 19.51 8.39
CA ASN A 3 -2.42 19.68 7.00
C ASN A 3 -2.74 18.36 6.29
N ASN A 4 -4.01 18.16 5.90
CA ASN A 4 -4.43 16.97 5.18
C ASN A 4 -3.67 16.88 3.85
N ARG A 5 -2.64 16.04 3.79
CA ARG A 5 -1.75 15.92 2.62
C ARG A 5 -1.98 14.56 1.98
N SER A 6 -2.39 14.58 0.71
CA SER A 6 -2.46 13.36 -0.10
C SER A 6 -1.15 13.12 -0.84
N GLN A 7 -0.58 11.93 -0.73
CA GLN A 7 0.63 11.50 -1.44
C GLN A 7 0.38 10.20 -2.20
N ILE A 8 0.85 10.12 -3.44
CA ILE A 8 0.86 8.85 -4.19
C ILE A 8 2.04 8.02 -3.67
N ILE A 9 1.75 6.80 -3.20
CA ILE A 9 2.75 5.89 -2.60
C ILE A 9 3.02 4.67 -3.48
N LEU A 10 2.21 4.43 -4.51
CA LEU A 10 2.39 3.35 -5.46
C LEU A 10 1.73 3.71 -6.78
N THR A 11 2.38 3.36 -7.90
CA THR A 11 1.84 3.42 -9.25
C THR A 11 2.11 2.09 -9.96
N ASN A 12 1.35 1.79 -11.00
CA ASN A 12 1.53 0.55 -11.75
C ASN A 12 2.96 0.37 -12.27
N LYS A 13 3.49 -0.85 -12.15
CA LYS A 13 4.69 -1.33 -12.85
C LYS A 13 4.33 -2.62 -13.62
N ASN A 14 5.00 -2.86 -14.74
CA ASN A 14 4.80 -4.06 -15.57
C ASN A 14 5.56 -5.26 -15.00
N GLU A 15 5.37 -5.51 -13.70
CA GLU A 15 6.06 -6.52 -12.90
C GLU A 15 5.00 -7.31 -12.10
N LEU A 16 5.29 -8.57 -11.77
CA LEU A 16 4.38 -9.39 -10.97
C LEU A 16 4.28 -8.86 -9.54
N SER A 17 5.42 -8.61 -8.91
CA SER A 17 5.51 -8.06 -7.56
C SER A 17 6.42 -6.85 -7.57
N TYR A 18 6.00 -5.77 -6.92
CA TYR A 18 6.73 -4.52 -6.89
C TYR A 18 6.33 -3.63 -5.71
N GLU A 19 7.29 -2.81 -5.29
CA GLU A 19 7.12 -1.86 -4.19
C GLU A 19 7.04 -0.42 -4.72
N GLY A 20 6.37 0.43 -3.94
CA GLY A 20 6.25 1.85 -4.17
C GLY A 20 7.17 2.67 -3.28
N GLU A 21 7.11 3.99 -3.46
CA GLU A 21 7.88 4.93 -2.67
C GLU A 21 7.31 5.08 -1.26
N ARG A 22 8.18 5.29 -0.28
CA ARG A 22 7.76 5.60 1.09
C ARG A 22 7.22 7.02 1.21
N ALA A 23 6.19 7.19 2.04
CA ALA A 23 5.62 8.48 2.42
C ALA A 23 5.73 8.71 3.93
N GLN A 24 5.86 9.97 4.33
CA GLN A 24 5.89 10.36 5.73
C GLN A 24 4.52 10.13 6.36
N GLY A 25 4.47 9.38 7.45
CA GLY A 25 3.27 9.21 8.27
C GLY A 25 3.20 10.24 9.40
N ASP A 26 2.16 10.16 10.22
CA ASP A 26 1.93 11.06 11.35
C ASP A 26 3.07 11.07 12.38
N GLY A 27 3.70 9.91 12.60
CA GLY A 27 4.83 9.77 13.51
C GLY A 27 6.04 10.63 13.10
N TYR A 28 6.22 10.89 11.80
CA TYR A 28 7.27 11.77 11.30
C TYR A 28 7.05 13.23 11.73
N TYR A 29 5.79 13.67 11.81
CA TYR A 29 5.41 15.04 12.16
C TYR A 29 5.12 15.23 13.64
N GLY A 30 5.22 14.17 14.45
CA GLY A 30 4.84 14.19 15.87
C GLY A 30 3.34 14.41 16.08
N PHE A 31 2.50 14.00 15.11
CA PHE A 31 1.04 14.02 15.27
C PHE A 31 0.59 12.85 16.15
N ASN A 32 -0.54 13.02 16.83
CA ASN A 32 -0.99 12.13 17.91
C ASN A 32 -2.32 11.42 17.63
N ASP A 33 -3.03 11.76 16.56
CA ASP A 33 -4.26 11.06 16.15
C ASP A 33 -3.94 9.75 15.41
N GLY A 34 -2.85 9.71 14.66
CA GLY A 34 -2.30 8.51 14.04
C GLY A 34 -3.20 7.95 12.95
N LEU A 35 -4.16 8.72 12.45
CA LEU A 35 -5.19 8.23 11.53
C LEU A 35 -4.71 8.38 10.09
N HIS A 36 -4.54 7.24 9.43
CA HIS A 36 -4.12 7.20 8.04
C HIS A 36 -5.22 6.56 7.21
N THR A 37 -5.41 7.04 5.99
CA THR A 37 -6.31 6.43 5.02
C THR A 37 -5.59 6.23 3.69
N VAL A 38 -5.67 5.03 3.12
CA VAL A 38 -5.14 4.75 1.78
C VAL A 38 -6.29 4.40 0.85
N SER A 39 -6.29 5.01 -0.35
CA SER A 39 -7.18 4.61 -1.45
C SER A 39 -6.41 3.91 -2.55
N PHE A 40 -6.86 2.72 -2.94
CA PHE A 40 -6.32 1.93 -4.04
C PHE A 40 -7.26 2.02 -5.24
N HIS A 41 -6.72 2.42 -6.38
CA HIS A 41 -7.45 2.55 -7.65
C HIS A 41 -6.99 1.44 -8.59
N MET A 42 -7.92 0.62 -9.06
CA MET A 42 -7.64 -0.62 -9.77
C MET A 42 -8.45 -0.72 -11.05
N ASN A 43 -7.86 -1.39 -12.05
CA ASN A 43 -8.52 -1.73 -13.29
C ASN A 43 -8.16 -3.17 -13.69
N ASN A 44 -9.16 -4.05 -13.67
CA ASN A 44 -9.07 -5.51 -13.86
C ASN A 44 -7.97 -6.18 -13.00
N PHE A 45 -7.71 -5.63 -11.82
CA PHE A 45 -6.60 -6.03 -10.97
C PHE A 45 -6.82 -7.44 -10.40
N THR A 46 -5.81 -8.29 -10.58
CA THR A 46 -5.67 -9.59 -9.92
C THR A 46 -4.32 -9.62 -9.21
N GLY A 47 -4.34 -9.80 -7.89
CA GLY A 47 -3.13 -9.75 -7.07
C GLY A 47 -3.42 -9.49 -5.59
N ARG A 48 -2.34 -9.39 -4.81
CA ARG A 48 -2.38 -8.96 -3.42
C ARG A 48 -1.76 -7.58 -3.28
N ILE A 49 -2.33 -6.75 -2.43
CA ILE A 49 -1.81 -5.44 -2.05
C ILE A 49 -1.43 -5.54 -0.58
N TYR A 50 -0.24 -5.06 -0.23
CA TYR A 50 0.26 -4.96 1.13
C TYR A 50 0.52 -3.51 1.49
N LEU A 51 0.41 -3.21 2.78
CA LEU A 51 0.93 -1.98 3.37
C LEU A 51 2.00 -2.34 4.38
N GLU A 52 3.06 -1.55 4.37
CA GLU A 52 4.16 -1.66 5.32
C GLU A 52 4.39 -0.32 5.99
N ALA A 53 4.77 -0.38 7.27
CA ALA A 53 5.14 0.78 8.05
C ALA A 53 6.45 0.54 8.79
N THR A 54 7.04 1.62 9.26
CA THR A 54 8.18 1.59 10.19
C THR A 54 8.09 2.74 11.18
N LEU A 55 8.75 2.56 12.33
CA LEU A 55 8.91 3.57 13.37
C LEU A 55 10.30 4.23 13.31
N MET A 56 11.17 3.80 12.38
CA MET A 56 12.54 4.30 12.24
C MET A 56 12.60 5.44 11.22
N GLU A 57 13.40 6.47 11.51
CA GLU A 57 13.64 7.58 10.57
C GLU A 57 14.49 7.14 9.37
N ASP A 58 15.51 6.32 9.63
CA ASP A 58 16.38 5.70 8.63
C ASP A 58 16.21 4.16 8.68
N PRO A 59 15.14 3.60 8.10
CA PRO A 59 14.82 2.18 8.25
C PRO A 59 15.73 1.27 7.41
N GLU A 60 16.21 0.19 8.03
CA GLU A 60 16.76 -0.99 7.37
C GLU A 60 15.62 -1.91 6.87
N PRO A 61 15.89 -2.87 5.96
CA PRO A 61 14.86 -3.78 5.46
C PRO A 61 14.10 -4.55 6.56
N SER A 62 14.74 -4.83 7.70
CA SER A 62 14.11 -5.51 8.84
C SER A 62 13.22 -4.62 9.71
N ASP A 63 13.26 -3.30 9.53
CA ASP A 63 12.48 -2.35 10.33
C ASP A 63 11.06 -2.13 9.79
N TRP A 64 10.76 -2.70 8.61
CA TRP A 64 9.45 -2.65 7.99
C TRP A 64 8.59 -3.81 8.49
N PHE A 65 7.38 -3.48 8.91
CA PHE A 65 6.37 -4.46 9.33
C PHE A 65 5.06 -4.22 8.57
N LEU A 66 4.31 -5.29 8.38
CA LEU A 66 3.03 -5.25 7.67
C LEU A 66 1.94 -4.59 8.53
N ILE A 67 1.10 -3.79 7.88
CA ILE A 67 -0.14 -3.27 8.47
C ILE A 67 -1.26 -4.29 8.21
N GLU A 68 -1.94 -4.71 9.28
CA GLU A 68 -3.10 -5.58 9.14
C GLU A 68 -4.28 -4.82 8.51
N MET A 69 -4.67 -5.23 7.31
CA MET A 69 -5.79 -4.63 6.58
C MET A 69 -7.08 -5.44 6.68
N GLN A 70 -6.98 -6.67 7.21
CA GLN A 70 -8.10 -7.59 7.44
C GLN A 70 -7.80 -8.45 8.67
N THR A 71 -8.82 -9.03 9.29
CA THR A 71 -8.69 -9.84 10.54
C THR A 71 -7.80 -11.08 10.40
N SER A 72 -7.63 -11.61 9.19
CA SER A 72 -6.93 -12.89 8.98
C SER A 72 -5.66 -12.78 8.15
N TYR A 73 -5.46 -11.68 7.43
CA TYR A 73 -4.35 -11.53 6.51
C TYR A 73 -3.87 -10.07 6.45
N PRO A 74 -2.56 -9.84 6.33
CA PRO A 74 -1.97 -8.51 6.21
C PRO A 74 -2.03 -7.94 4.78
N TYR A 75 -2.97 -8.42 3.95
CA TYR A 75 -3.09 -8.03 2.55
C TYR A 75 -4.55 -7.92 2.11
N LEU A 76 -4.79 -7.13 1.06
CA LEU A 76 -6.02 -7.15 0.28
C LEU A 76 -5.80 -8.01 -0.96
N GLN A 77 -6.61 -9.05 -1.16
CA GLN A 77 -6.54 -9.89 -2.36
C GLN A 77 -7.76 -9.64 -3.25
N TYR A 78 -7.51 -9.47 -4.54
CA TYR A 78 -8.56 -9.28 -5.55
C TYR A 78 -8.34 -10.21 -6.74
N THR A 79 -9.45 -10.50 -7.41
CA THR A 79 -9.49 -11.21 -8.69
C THR A 79 -10.33 -10.39 -9.65
N ASN A 80 -9.73 -9.92 -10.75
CA ASN A 80 -10.36 -9.12 -11.79
C ASN A 80 -11.20 -7.94 -11.27
N HIS A 81 -10.64 -7.17 -10.33
CA HIS A 81 -11.35 -6.06 -9.69
C HIS A 81 -11.08 -4.72 -10.38
N SER A 82 -12.14 -3.93 -10.55
CA SER A 82 -12.08 -2.56 -11.08
C SER A 82 -12.84 -1.62 -10.15
N GLY A 83 -12.20 -0.51 -9.76
CA GLY A 83 -12.78 0.46 -8.85
C GLY A 83 -11.78 1.01 -7.84
N ALA A 84 -12.31 1.79 -6.90
CA ALA A 84 -11.55 2.35 -5.80
C ALA A 84 -11.94 1.67 -4.49
N VAL A 85 -10.95 1.27 -3.68
CA VAL A 85 -11.16 0.76 -2.33
C VAL A 85 -10.34 1.60 -1.35
N GLY A 86 -11.01 2.07 -0.29
CA GLY A 86 -10.38 2.81 0.80
C GLY A 86 -10.24 1.94 2.04
N ILE A 87 -9.11 2.10 2.74
CA ILE A 87 -8.89 1.53 4.07
C ILE A 87 -8.35 2.60 5.00
N SER A 88 -8.76 2.55 6.26
CA SER A 88 -8.22 3.40 7.32
C SER A 88 -7.59 2.54 8.39
N PHE A 89 -6.47 3.00 8.92
CA PHE A 89 -5.72 2.34 9.99
C PHE A 89 -5.12 3.39 10.91
N THR A 90 -4.86 3.00 12.15
CA THR A 90 -4.34 3.89 13.18
C THR A 90 -2.97 3.44 13.67
N GLY A 91 -2.05 4.38 13.77
CA GLY A 91 -0.73 4.19 14.37
C GLY A 91 0.18 5.35 14.04
N ASN A 92 1.15 5.61 14.91
CA ASN A 92 2.08 6.73 14.76
C ASN A 92 3.32 6.26 13.97
N PHE A 93 3.14 6.08 12.66
CA PHE A 93 4.20 5.57 11.80
C PHE A 93 5.08 6.70 11.26
N VAL A 94 6.38 6.45 11.15
CA VAL A 94 7.32 7.41 10.56
C VAL A 94 7.25 7.33 9.04
N TRP A 95 7.29 6.12 8.48
CA TRP A 95 7.10 5.91 7.05
C TRP A 95 6.04 4.85 6.78
N ILE A 96 5.33 5.03 5.67
CA ILE A 96 4.35 4.08 5.12
C ILE A 96 4.66 3.86 3.64
N ARG A 97 4.58 2.62 3.16
CA ARG A 97 4.66 2.27 1.74
C ARG A 97 3.64 1.19 1.39
N ALA A 98 3.38 1.03 0.10
CA ALA A 98 2.52 -0.03 -0.42
C ALA A 98 3.30 -0.90 -1.41
N SER A 99 2.87 -2.15 -1.54
CA SER A 99 3.42 -3.09 -2.53
C SER A 99 2.33 -3.97 -3.12
N VAL A 100 2.59 -4.44 -4.34
CA VAL A 100 1.80 -5.48 -5.00
C VAL A 100 2.61 -6.77 -4.97
N ASP A 101 1.96 -7.88 -4.65
CA ASP A 101 2.51 -9.22 -4.83
C ASP A 101 1.56 -10.12 -5.62
N ARG A 102 2.13 -10.83 -6.59
CA ARG A 102 1.42 -11.82 -7.41
C ARG A 102 2.08 -13.19 -7.41
N SER A 103 3.02 -13.43 -6.49
CA SER A 103 3.73 -14.71 -6.37
C SER A 103 2.79 -15.93 -6.27
N HIS A 104 1.65 -15.76 -5.58
CA HIS A 104 0.63 -16.80 -5.40
C HIS A 104 -0.07 -17.25 -6.70
N LEU A 105 0.02 -16.47 -7.79
CA LEU A 105 -0.59 -16.80 -9.09
C LEU A 105 0.28 -17.77 -9.92
N ALA A 106 1.53 -18.01 -9.48
CA ALA A 106 2.50 -18.89 -10.14
C ALA A 106 2.68 -18.61 -11.65
N GLN A 107 2.54 -17.35 -12.07
CA GLN A 107 2.79 -16.93 -13.45
C GLN A 107 4.28 -16.63 -13.67
N PRO A 108 4.86 -16.93 -14.85
CA PRO A 108 6.27 -16.70 -15.12
C PRO A 108 6.59 -15.22 -15.42
N ALA A 109 5.59 -14.43 -15.82
CA ALA A 109 5.74 -13.03 -16.19
C ALA A 109 4.43 -12.26 -16.02
N TYR A 110 4.53 -10.93 -15.96
CA TYR A 110 3.38 -10.04 -15.97
C TYR A 110 2.70 -10.02 -17.34
N ASP A 111 1.37 -10.06 -17.33
CA ASP A 111 0.47 -9.93 -18.48
C ASP A 111 -0.71 -9.05 -18.06
N ILE A 112 -0.88 -7.90 -18.70
CA ILE A 112 -1.94 -6.95 -18.37
C ILE A 112 -3.36 -7.52 -18.53
N GLN A 113 -3.58 -8.45 -19.45
CA GLN A 113 -4.91 -9.06 -19.66
C GLN A 113 -5.27 -10.03 -18.54
N GLN A 114 -4.27 -10.65 -17.91
CA GLN A 114 -4.48 -11.59 -16.80
C GLN A 114 -4.44 -10.91 -15.43
N HIS A 115 -3.58 -9.89 -15.27
CA HIS A 115 -3.23 -9.32 -13.97
C HIS A 115 -3.80 -7.93 -13.72
N GLY A 116 -4.22 -7.23 -14.79
CA GLY A 116 -4.65 -5.83 -14.73
C GLY A 116 -3.61 -4.91 -14.10
N VAL A 117 -4.09 -3.79 -13.55
CA VAL A 117 -3.24 -2.74 -12.98
C VAL A 117 -3.80 -2.22 -11.66
N LEU A 118 -2.87 -1.87 -10.77
CA LEU A 118 -3.14 -0.94 -9.67
C LEU A 118 -2.67 0.42 -10.18
N ASP A 119 -3.60 1.26 -10.60
CA ASP A 119 -3.29 2.56 -11.22
C ASP A 119 -2.52 3.45 -10.25
N LYS A 120 -3.04 3.57 -9.03
CA LYS A 120 -2.39 4.30 -7.94
C LYS A 120 -2.87 3.86 -6.56
N ALA A 121 -1.98 3.95 -5.58
CA ALA A 121 -2.32 4.03 -4.16
C ALA A 121 -2.06 5.45 -3.66
N VAL A 122 -3.05 6.06 -3.01
CA VAL A 122 -2.96 7.41 -2.47
C VAL A 122 -3.14 7.36 -0.95
N LEU A 123 -2.11 7.76 -0.21
CA LEU A 123 -2.14 7.95 1.23
C LEU A 123 -2.65 9.34 1.57
N LEU A 124 -3.56 9.42 2.53
CA LEU A 124 -3.97 10.62 3.21
C LEU A 124 -3.56 10.49 4.68
N ILE A 125 -2.86 11.51 5.16
CA ILE A 125 -2.55 11.79 6.56
C ILE A 125 -3.25 13.08 6.96
#